data_AF-A0A7S0XKJ6-F1
#
_entry.id   AF-A0A7S0XKJ6-F1
#
_cell.length_a   1.000
_cell.length_b   1.000
_cell.length_c   1.000
_cell.angle_alpha   90.00
_cell.angle_beta   90.00
_cell.angle_gamma   90.00
#
_symmetry.space_group_name_H-M   'P 1'
#
loop_
_entity.id
_entity.type
_entity.pdbx_description
1 polymer ?
#
loop_
_entity_poly.entity_id
_entity_poly.type
_entity_poly.pdbx_seq_one_letter_code
_entity_poly.pdbx_strand_id
1 'polypeptide(L)'
;GDGGGSDGAAGFHTYNASLALELLMEPKAVVLLAHRADDSGTDRIPVGTYALVTRDVRRSGGWKACKYQMAGYYSHGSCTTYAVLDSLCVKVSQSADGTWRADDSFGGPGCHPKQEWSPPKTRRIHAPSSGQPPKLSTVRMLSAGHVTVRSARDPEMAALNITQGTMFFAEGAAEASATGIILLVLGLALLVPGLLLSAPYVRRLVRGTAVLQARSKALKKDTLGPTDVFDDIL
;
A
#
# COMPACT_ATOMS: atom_id res chain seq x y z
N GLY A 1 2.15 33.67 68.61
CA GLY A 1 1.97 32.81 67.44
C GLY A 1 3.15 33.04 66.54
N ASP A 2 3.97 32.02 66.34
CA ASP A 2 4.99 32.02 65.29
C ASP A 2 5.06 30.59 64.76
N GLY A 3 4.55 30.40 63.54
CA GLY A 3 4.39 29.11 62.89
C GLY A 3 5.39 29.02 61.76
N GLY A 4 6.53 28.37 62.01
CA GLY A 4 7.51 28.03 60.99
C GLY A 4 6.98 26.92 60.08
N GLY A 5 6.56 27.29 58.87
CA GLY A 5 6.28 26.36 57.78
C GLY A 5 7.57 25.98 57.08
N SER A 6 8.00 24.73 57.24
CA SER A 6 9.05 24.12 56.43
C SER A 6 8.47 23.74 55.07
N ASP A 7 8.64 24.59 54.06
CA ASP A 7 8.36 24.21 52.68
C ASP A 7 9.42 23.21 52.22
N GLY A 8 8.98 21.95 52.07
CA GLY A 8 9.77 20.87 51.51
C GLY A 8 10.21 21.21 50.10
N ALA A 9 11.51 21.50 49.93
CA ALA A 9 12.15 21.64 48.64
C ALA A 9 12.04 20.31 47.87
N ALA A 10 11.05 20.20 46.99
CA ALA A 10 11.02 19.18 45.97
C ALA A 10 12.29 19.33 45.13
N GLY A 11 13.21 18.39 45.26
CA GLY A 11 14.47 18.39 44.52
C GLY A 11 14.19 18.37 43.02
N PHE A 12 14.37 19.51 42.34
CA PHE A 12 14.39 19.56 40.89
C PHE A 12 15.67 18.87 40.42
N HIS A 13 15.56 17.60 40.03
CA HIS A 13 16.65 16.93 39.32
C HIS A 13 16.88 17.64 37.99
N THR A 14 18.03 18.32 37.87
CA THR A 14 18.49 18.89 36.61
C THR A 14 18.85 17.76 35.65
N TYR A 15 17.92 17.38 34.78
CA TYR A 15 18.19 16.37 33.76
C TYR A 15 18.91 17.02 32.58
N ASN A 16 19.98 16.39 32.11
CA ASN A 16 20.64 16.81 30.88
C ASN A 16 19.79 16.38 29.67
N ALA A 17 19.13 17.35 29.04
CA ALA A 17 18.19 17.10 27.95
C ALA A 17 18.85 16.48 26.70
N SER A 18 20.14 16.70 26.45
CA SER A 18 20.83 16.09 25.31
C SER A 18 21.06 14.58 25.51
N LEU A 19 21.56 14.20 26.69
CA LEU A 19 21.74 12.80 27.07
C LEU A 19 20.42 12.04 27.10
N ALA A 20 19.37 12.67 27.64
CA ALA A 20 18.03 12.08 27.63
C ALA A 20 17.54 11.80 26.20
N LEU A 21 17.88 12.66 25.25
CA LEU A 21 17.47 12.46 23.87
C LEU A 21 18.29 11.39 23.14
N GLU A 22 19.59 11.30 23.39
CA GLU A 22 20.42 10.20 22.89
C GLU A 22 19.89 8.85 23.37
N LEU A 23 19.51 8.75 24.65
CA LEU A 23 18.87 7.56 25.22
C LEU A 23 17.49 7.24 24.62
N LEU A 24 16.80 8.22 24.03
CA LEU A 24 15.54 8.02 23.30
C LEU A 24 15.77 7.60 21.85
N MET A 25 16.97 7.81 21.33
CA MET A 25 17.40 7.38 20.01
C MET A 25 17.96 5.96 19.98
N GLU A 26 18.32 5.42 21.15
CA GLU A 26 18.71 4.03 21.29
C GLU A 26 17.50 3.09 21.16
N PRO A 27 17.63 1.98 20.40
CA PRO A 27 16.58 0.99 20.29
C PRO A 27 16.42 0.25 21.62
N LYS A 28 15.20 0.23 22.16
CA LYS A 28 14.87 -0.47 23.41
C LYS A 28 13.89 -1.60 23.13
N ALA A 29 14.09 -2.71 23.84
CA ALA A 29 13.16 -3.84 23.78
C ALA A 29 11.81 -3.43 24.39
N VAL A 30 10.75 -3.56 23.59
CA VAL A 30 9.37 -3.34 24.00
C VAL A 30 8.71 -4.69 24.26
N VAL A 31 8.19 -4.84 25.47
CA VAL A 31 7.51 -6.06 25.93
C VAL A 31 6.14 -5.66 26.47
N LEU A 32 5.09 -6.30 25.97
CA LEU A 32 3.75 -6.16 26.54
C LEU A 32 3.60 -7.13 27.70
N LEU A 33 2.99 -6.64 28.78
CA LEU A 33 2.66 -7.42 29.96
C LEU A 33 1.16 -7.67 29.95
N ALA A 34 0.75 -8.91 29.70
CA ALA A 34 -0.65 -9.31 29.76
C ALA A 34 -0.93 -9.95 31.12
N HIS A 35 -1.72 -9.25 31.94
CA HIS A 35 -2.20 -9.77 33.21
C HIS A 35 -3.38 -10.70 32.98
N ARG A 36 -3.30 -11.91 33.52
CA ARG A 36 -4.42 -12.86 33.44
C ARG A 36 -5.52 -12.45 34.41
N ALA A 37 -6.78 -12.64 34.02
CA ALA A 37 -7.94 -12.23 34.82
C ALA A 37 -7.99 -12.89 36.22
N ASP A 38 -7.41 -14.08 36.35
CA ASP A 38 -7.39 -14.84 37.61
C ASP A 38 -6.18 -14.49 38.52
N ASP A 39 -5.43 -13.42 38.20
CA ASP A 39 -4.18 -13.00 38.87
C ASP A 39 -3.10 -14.09 38.99
N SER A 40 -3.26 -15.20 38.28
CA SER A 40 -2.37 -16.37 38.33
C SER A 40 -1.02 -16.15 37.65
N GLY A 41 -0.79 -15.00 37.01
CA GLY A 41 0.49 -14.63 36.43
C GLY A 41 0.41 -13.51 35.40
N THR A 42 1.59 -13.13 34.88
CA THR A 42 1.76 -12.14 33.82
C THR A 42 2.50 -12.76 32.66
N ASP A 43 1.87 -12.77 31.48
CA ASP A 43 2.50 -13.21 30.25
C ASP A 43 3.35 -12.07 29.66
N ARG A 44 4.58 -12.37 29.28
CA ARG A 44 5.51 -11.40 28.68
C ARG A 44 5.56 -11.61 27.17
N ILE A 45 5.06 -10.64 26.43
CA ILE A 45 4.94 -10.72 24.97
C ILE A 45 6.01 -9.82 24.33
N PRO A 46 7.08 -10.37 23.75
CA PRO A 46 8.09 -9.56 23.07
C PRO A 46 7.52 -9.01 21.77
N VAL A 47 7.58 -7.68 21.59
CA VAL A 47 7.08 -6.99 20.37
C VAL A 47 8.22 -6.65 19.42
N GLY A 48 9.42 -6.41 19.96
CA GLY A 48 10.61 -6.05 19.20
C GLY A 48 11.40 -4.93 19.86
N THR A 49 12.37 -4.38 19.13
CA THR A 49 13.23 -3.29 19.59
C THR A 49 12.97 -2.03 18.78
N TYR A 50 12.59 -0.95 19.46
CA TYR A 50 12.24 0.32 18.81
C TYR A 50 12.90 1.50 19.53
N ALA A 51 13.35 2.47 18.76
CA ALA A 51 13.79 3.76 19.27
C ALA A 51 12.59 4.73 19.25
N LEU A 52 12.47 5.58 20.28
CA LEU A 52 11.40 6.59 20.32
C LEU A 52 11.66 7.68 19.28
N VAL A 53 12.93 8.00 19.01
CA VAL A 53 13.35 8.97 18.00
C VAL A 53 14.35 8.32 17.07
N THR A 54 14.10 8.35 15.77
CA THR A 54 15.03 7.83 14.76
C THR A 54 15.62 8.99 13.96
N ARG A 55 16.96 9.02 13.83
CA ARG A 55 17.66 9.94 12.95
C ARG A 55 18.15 9.19 11.72
N ASP A 56 17.83 9.73 10.55
CA ASP A 56 18.28 9.21 9.27
C ASP A 56 19.03 10.28 8.50
N VAL A 57 20.26 9.96 8.08
CA VAL A 57 21.15 10.87 7.35
C VAL A 57 21.39 10.29 5.97
N ARG A 58 20.85 10.94 4.94
CA ARG A 58 20.99 10.50 3.56
C ARG A 58 21.68 11.55 2.72
N ARG A 59 22.42 11.15 1.69
CA ARG A 59 22.91 12.10 0.68
C ARG A 59 21.72 12.74 -0.04
N SER A 60 21.77 14.04 -0.25
CA SER A 60 20.73 14.78 -0.96
C SER A 60 21.37 15.68 -2.00
N GLY A 61 20.86 15.63 -3.24
CA GLY A 61 21.33 16.48 -4.33
C GLY A 61 20.92 17.95 -4.21
N GLY A 62 20.10 18.31 -3.21
CA GLY A 62 19.67 19.70 -3.03
C GLY A 62 19.08 20.01 -1.65
N TRP A 63 19.32 21.23 -1.19
CA TRP A 63 18.82 21.72 0.10
C TRP A 63 17.31 21.93 0.12
N LYS A 64 16.71 22.35 -1.01
CA LYS A 64 15.27 22.60 -1.13
C LYS A 64 14.45 21.31 -0.95
N ALA A 65 14.82 20.25 -1.66
CA ALA A 65 14.16 18.94 -1.53
C ALA A 65 14.24 18.43 -0.08
N CYS A 66 15.43 18.53 0.54
CA CYS A 66 15.60 18.16 1.93
C CYS A 66 14.67 18.93 2.89
N LYS A 67 14.63 20.25 2.78
CA LYS A 67 13.84 21.09 3.69
C LYS A 67 12.33 20.96 3.48
N TYR A 68 11.87 21.01 2.23
CA TYR A 68 10.45 21.13 1.91
C TYR A 68 9.75 19.80 1.65
N GLN A 69 10.43 18.80 1.06
CA GLN A 69 9.84 17.49 0.79
C GLN A 69 10.11 16.50 1.93
N MET A 70 11.31 16.56 2.51
CA MET A 70 11.74 15.63 3.55
C MET A 70 11.64 16.20 4.97
N ALA A 71 11.25 17.47 5.15
CA ALA A 71 11.22 18.14 6.45
C ALA A 71 12.56 18.06 7.21
N GLY A 72 13.67 17.90 6.48
CA GLY A 72 15.00 17.65 7.02
C GLY A 72 15.89 18.89 7.08
N TYR A 73 17.03 18.72 7.72
CA TYR A 73 18.10 19.71 7.77
C TYR A 73 19.20 19.35 6.77
N TYR A 74 19.50 20.27 5.86
CA TYR A 74 20.54 20.07 4.86
C TYR A 74 21.88 20.63 5.35
N SER A 75 22.91 19.80 5.33
CA SER A 75 24.28 20.20 5.66
C SER A 75 25.30 19.36 4.90
N HIS A 76 26.30 20.01 4.31
CA HIS A 76 27.43 19.38 3.62
C HIS A 76 27.04 18.25 2.63
N GLY A 77 25.99 18.44 1.82
CA GLY A 77 25.55 17.43 0.83
C GLY A 77 24.70 16.29 1.42
N SER A 78 24.37 16.36 2.71
CA SER A 78 23.51 15.40 3.40
C SER A 78 22.22 16.06 3.88
N CYS A 79 21.16 15.26 3.97
CA CYS A 79 19.89 15.60 4.56
C CYS A 79 19.68 14.75 5.82
N THR A 80 19.59 15.41 6.96
CA THR A 80 19.26 14.79 8.24
C THR A 80 17.77 14.92 8.48
N THR A 81 17.09 13.80 8.68
CA THR A 81 15.66 13.75 9.02
C THR A 81 15.46 13.07 10.36
N TYR A 82 14.40 13.46 11.05
CA TYR A 82 14.01 12.88 12.32
C TYR A 82 12.58 12.34 12.20
N ALA A 83 12.35 11.17 12.77
CA ALA A 83 11.02 10.62 12.97
C ALA A 83 10.85 10.18 14.42
N VAL A 84 9.62 10.26 14.91
CA VAL A 84 9.25 9.84 16.26
C VAL A 84 8.32 8.63 16.16
N LEU A 85 8.42 7.72 17.12
CA LEU A 85 7.46 6.63 17.27
C LEU A 85 6.13 7.20 17.76
N ASP A 86 5.14 7.22 16.89
CA ASP A 86 3.80 7.77 17.14
C ASP A 86 2.99 6.76 17.96
N SER A 87 2.82 5.56 17.40
CA SER A 87 2.12 4.47 18.05
C SER A 87 2.71 3.10 17.72
N LEU A 88 2.40 2.13 18.58
CA LEU A 88 2.64 0.70 18.35
C LEU A 88 1.30 0.00 18.26
N CYS A 89 1.06 -0.73 17.16
CA CYS A 89 -0.09 -1.62 17.07
C CYS A 89 0.36 -3.06 17.00
N VAL A 90 -0.09 -3.86 17.95
CA VAL A 90 0.29 -5.28 18.06
C VAL A 90 -0.94 -6.14 18.09
N LYS A 91 -0.98 -7.15 17.25
CA LYS A 91 -1.98 -8.22 17.35
C LYS A 91 -1.44 -9.38 18.19
N VAL A 92 -2.30 -9.87 19.06
CA VAL A 92 -1.98 -10.96 19.98
C VAL A 92 -2.97 -12.09 19.81
N SER A 93 -2.50 -13.31 20.00
CA SER A 93 -3.34 -14.51 20.03
C SER A 93 -3.01 -15.32 21.28
N GLN A 94 -4.03 -15.98 21.80
CA GLN A 94 -3.84 -16.95 22.87
C GLN A 94 -3.41 -18.29 22.26
N SER A 95 -2.34 -18.87 22.78
CA SER A 95 -1.91 -20.23 22.45
C SER A 95 -2.90 -21.26 23.00
N ALA A 96 -2.79 -22.50 22.55
CA ALA A 96 -3.58 -23.62 23.08
C ALA A 96 -3.35 -23.82 24.59
N ASP A 97 -2.16 -23.49 25.07
CA ASP A 97 -1.76 -23.58 26.48
C ASP A 97 -2.27 -22.42 27.35
N GLY A 98 -3.09 -21.52 26.78
CA GLY A 98 -3.67 -20.38 27.48
C GLY A 98 -2.74 -19.16 27.62
N THR A 99 -1.51 -19.24 27.12
CA THR A 99 -0.53 -18.13 27.14
C THR A 99 -0.75 -17.14 25.99
N TRP A 100 -0.59 -15.84 26.27
CA TRP A 100 -0.65 -14.82 25.22
C TRP A 100 0.68 -14.69 24.49
N ARG A 101 0.61 -14.54 23.17
CA ARG A 101 1.77 -14.33 22.29
C ARG A 101 1.45 -13.31 21.20
N ALA A 102 2.49 -12.68 20.68
CA ALA A 102 2.39 -11.89 19.45
C ALA A 102 2.06 -12.85 18.31
N ASP A 103 1.13 -12.45 17.45
CA ASP A 103 0.65 -13.30 16.38
C ASP A 103 1.26 -12.86 15.05
N ASP A 104 2.00 -13.74 14.37
CA ASP A 104 2.70 -13.40 13.11
C ASP A 104 1.87 -13.69 11.85
N SER A 105 0.55 -13.83 11.96
CA SER A 105 -0.32 -14.00 10.80
C SER A 105 -0.08 -12.91 9.75
N PHE A 106 -0.37 -13.19 8.48
CA PHE A 106 -0.29 -12.22 7.38
C PHE A 106 1.11 -11.59 7.13
N GLY A 107 2.17 -12.03 7.81
CA GLY A 107 3.55 -11.57 7.59
C GLY A 107 4.18 -10.78 8.74
N GLY A 108 3.49 -10.61 9.87
CA GLY A 108 4.06 -9.98 11.06
C GLY A 108 3.04 -9.61 12.14
N PRO A 109 3.50 -9.17 13.34
CA PRO A 109 2.66 -8.93 14.51
C PRO A 109 2.00 -7.54 14.57
N GLY A 110 2.17 -6.74 13.53
CA GLY A 110 1.50 -5.45 13.37
C GLY A 110 0.04 -5.59 12.95
N CYS A 111 -0.63 -4.44 12.84
CA CYS A 111 -2.07 -4.39 12.56
C CYS A 111 -2.44 -3.87 11.17
N HIS A 112 -1.48 -3.45 10.35
CA HIS A 112 -1.79 -2.75 9.10
C HIS A 112 -0.97 -3.28 7.90
N PRO A 113 -1.61 -3.65 6.78
CA PRO A 113 -0.92 -4.21 5.62
C PRO A 113 -0.04 -3.20 4.86
N LYS A 114 -0.42 -1.91 4.80
CA LYS A 114 0.42 -0.83 4.24
C LYS A 114 1.79 -0.66 4.90
N GLN A 115 1.97 -1.20 6.10
CA GLN A 115 3.24 -1.19 6.83
C GLN A 115 3.84 -2.61 6.88
N GLU A 116 3.42 -3.49 5.97
CA GLU A 116 3.86 -4.89 5.91
C GLU A 116 3.66 -5.62 7.24
N TRP A 117 2.59 -5.30 7.96
CA TRP A 117 2.29 -5.85 9.28
C TRP A 117 3.42 -5.61 10.30
N SER A 118 4.12 -4.49 10.17
CA SER A 118 5.08 -4.00 11.16
C SER A 118 4.34 -3.27 12.30
N PRO A 119 4.68 -3.53 13.58
CA PRO A 119 4.06 -2.85 14.72
C PRO A 119 4.26 -1.31 14.83
N PRO A 120 5.45 -0.74 14.55
CA PRO A 120 5.71 0.68 14.76
C PRO A 120 5.12 1.56 13.66
N LYS A 121 4.30 2.52 14.09
CA LYS A 121 3.93 3.67 13.28
C LYS A 121 4.83 4.84 13.64
N THR A 122 5.64 5.28 12.70
CA THR A 122 6.52 6.45 12.88
C THR A 122 5.95 7.68 12.19
N ARG A 123 6.11 8.84 12.82
CA ARG A 123 5.74 10.14 12.28
C ARG A 123 6.97 10.99 12.05
N ARG A 124 7.13 11.53 10.85
CA ARG A 124 8.23 12.45 10.55
C ARG A 124 8.00 13.81 11.22
N ILE A 125 9.07 14.39 11.74
CA ILE A 125 9.06 15.72 12.36
C ILE A 125 10.00 16.65 11.61
N HIS A 126 9.72 17.96 11.70
CA HIS A 126 10.63 18.95 11.15
C HIS A 126 11.95 18.97 11.92
N ALA A 127 13.05 18.80 11.19
CA ALA A 127 14.39 18.92 11.75
C ALA A 127 14.64 20.37 12.20
N PRO A 128 15.28 20.58 13.37
CA PRO A 128 15.71 21.90 13.79
C PRO A 128 16.64 22.57 12.77
N SER A 129 16.59 23.90 12.69
CA SER A 129 17.44 24.69 11.79
C SER A 129 18.93 24.58 12.09
N SER A 130 19.31 24.10 13.28
CA SER A 130 20.69 23.83 13.67
C SER A 130 21.16 22.42 13.31
N GLY A 131 20.29 21.55 12.80
CA GLY A 131 20.61 20.13 12.55
C GLY A 131 20.72 19.27 13.80
N GLN A 132 20.71 19.89 14.98
CA GLN A 132 20.73 19.21 16.26
C GLN A 132 19.48 18.34 16.43
N PRO A 133 19.55 17.34 17.32
CA PRO A 133 18.39 16.53 17.65
C PRO A 133 17.20 17.38 18.15
N PRO A 134 15.94 16.94 17.91
CA PRO A 134 14.75 17.68 18.31
C PRO A 134 14.68 17.88 19.83
N LYS A 135 14.05 18.98 20.28
CA LYS A 135 13.84 19.21 21.72
C LYS A 135 12.88 18.16 22.30
N LEU A 136 13.13 17.74 23.54
CA LEU A 136 12.25 16.81 24.27
C LEU A 136 10.79 17.30 24.35
N SER A 137 10.58 18.61 24.49
CA SER A 137 9.24 19.20 24.51
C SER A 137 8.48 18.96 23.21
N THR A 138 9.16 19.05 22.06
CA THR A 138 8.59 18.75 20.74
C THR A 138 8.20 17.28 20.64
N VAL A 139 9.06 16.36 21.10
CA VAL A 139 8.76 14.92 21.11
C VAL A 139 7.57 14.61 22.02
N ARG A 140 7.49 15.24 23.20
CA ARG A 140 6.39 15.04 24.16
C ARG A 140 5.04 15.59 23.66
N MET A 141 5.03 16.75 23.00
CA MET A 141 3.80 17.34 22.45
C MET A 141 3.19 16.51 21.31
N LEU A 142 4.00 15.70 20.62
CA LEU A 142 3.54 14.85 19.53
C LEU A 142 2.83 13.57 20.01
N SER A 143 2.52 13.45 21.30
CA SER A 143 1.85 12.30 21.92
C SER A 143 2.50 10.95 21.55
N ALA A 144 3.83 10.94 21.47
CA ALA A 144 4.60 9.74 21.16
C ALA A 144 4.34 8.65 22.22
N GLY A 145 4.01 7.44 21.77
CA GLY A 145 3.96 6.25 22.63
C GLY A 145 2.57 5.71 22.94
N HIS A 146 1.58 5.91 22.07
CA HIS A 146 0.31 5.18 22.21
C HIS A 146 0.48 3.71 21.78
N VAL A 147 0.00 2.77 22.60
CA VAL A 147 0.06 1.35 22.29
C VAL A 147 -1.35 0.79 22.16
N THR A 148 -1.66 0.26 20.99
CA THR A 148 -2.93 -0.43 20.72
C THR A 148 -2.68 -1.92 20.62
N VAL A 149 -3.37 -2.70 21.44
CA VAL A 149 -3.33 -4.16 21.40
C VAL A 149 -4.65 -4.66 20.83
N ARG A 150 -4.58 -5.57 19.86
CA ARG A 150 -5.75 -6.16 19.21
C ARG A 150 -5.69 -7.68 19.21
N SER A 151 -6.85 -8.32 19.14
CA SER A 151 -6.90 -9.76 18.92
C SER A 151 -6.54 -10.08 17.47
N ALA A 152 -5.75 -11.13 17.24
CA ALA A 152 -5.49 -11.64 15.90
C ALA A 152 -6.77 -12.12 15.18
N ARG A 153 -7.83 -12.45 15.94
CA ARG A 153 -9.14 -12.88 15.43
C ARG A 153 -10.14 -11.73 15.29
N ASP A 154 -9.68 -10.49 15.42
CA ASP A 154 -10.52 -9.31 15.21
C ASP A 154 -10.99 -9.25 13.74
N PRO A 155 -12.31 -9.14 13.47
CA PRO A 155 -12.83 -9.04 12.11
C PRO A 155 -12.23 -7.86 11.33
N GLU A 156 -11.81 -6.78 12.00
CA GLU A 156 -11.12 -5.66 11.34
C GLU A 156 -9.80 -6.11 10.71
N MET A 157 -9.03 -6.99 11.38
CA MET A 157 -7.75 -7.50 10.83
C MET A 157 -7.98 -8.35 9.59
N ALA A 158 -9.02 -9.19 9.60
CA ALA A 158 -9.41 -9.98 8.44
C ALA A 158 -9.86 -9.08 7.27
N ALA A 159 -10.67 -8.06 7.55
CA ALA A 159 -11.12 -7.09 6.55
C ALA A 159 -9.95 -6.30 5.95
N LEU A 160 -9.00 -5.83 6.78
CA LEU A 160 -7.81 -5.12 6.32
C LEU A 160 -6.92 -6.02 5.46
N ASN A 161 -6.77 -7.30 5.81
CA ASN A 161 -6.00 -8.24 4.99
C ASN A 161 -6.65 -8.44 3.61
N ILE A 162 -7.97 -8.65 3.56
CA ILE A 162 -8.72 -8.87 2.30
C ILE A 162 -8.71 -7.61 1.42
N THR A 163 -8.87 -6.42 2.01
CA THR A 163 -8.94 -5.14 1.31
C THR A 163 -7.57 -4.46 1.14
N GLN A 164 -6.47 -5.13 1.51
CA GLN A 164 -5.12 -4.56 1.53
C GLN A 164 -5.02 -3.21 2.26
N GLY A 165 -5.87 -3.00 3.27
CA GLY A 165 -5.91 -1.79 4.10
C GLY A 165 -6.61 -0.59 3.49
N THR A 166 -7.41 -0.77 2.43
CA THR A 166 -8.29 0.30 1.92
C THR A 166 -9.64 0.33 2.64
N MET A 167 -10.05 -0.77 3.28
CA MET A 167 -11.39 -0.97 3.88
C MET A 167 -12.54 -0.89 2.86
N PHE A 168 -12.24 -0.79 1.57
CA PHE A 168 -13.22 -0.85 0.50
C PHE A 168 -13.22 -2.25 -0.12
N PHE A 169 -14.33 -2.96 0.05
CA PHE A 169 -14.52 -4.25 -0.59
C PHE A 169 -14.84 -4.05 -2.07
N ALA A 170 -14.18 -4.83 -2.93
CA ALA A 170 -14.41 -4.85 -4.37
C ALA A 170 -14.08 -3.54 -5.14
N GLU A 171 -13.36 -2.58 -4.56
CA GLU A 171 -12.94 -1.37 -5.29
C GLU A 171 -12.06 -1.72 -6.50
N GLY A 172 -11.06 -2.60 -6.32
CA GLY A 172 -10.24 -3.07 -7.44
C GLY A 172 -11.02 -3.84 -8.51
N ALA A 173 -12.08 -4.57 -8.12
CA ALA A 173 -12.97 -5.24 -9.08
C ALA A 173 -13.88 -4.23 -9.79
N ALA A 174 -14.34 -3.20 -9.09
CA ALA A 174 -15.12 -2.10 -9.65
C ALA A 174 -14.28 -1.28 -10.63
N GLU A 175 -13.05 -0.91 -10.28
CA GLU A 175 -12.12 -0.19 -11.17
C GLU A 175 -11.73 -1.03 -12.40
N ALA A 176 -11.45 -2.33 -12.22
CA ALA A 176 -11.19 -3.24 -13.33
C ALA A 176 -12.42 -3.40 -14.25
N SER A 177 -13.63 -3.44 -13.68
CA SER A 177 -14.86 -3.49 -14.46
C SER A 177 -15.13 -2.18 -15.22
N ALA A 178 -14.89 -1.03 -14.58
CA ALA A 178 -15.10 0.29 -15.17
C ALA A 178 -14.12 0.53 -16.33
N THR A 179 -12.84 0.21 -16.13
CA THR A 179 -11.83 0.27 -17.19
C THR A 179 -12.14 -0.69 -18.33
N GLY A 180 -12.59 -1.91 -18.02
CA GLY A 180 -13.06 -2.88 -19.02
C GLY A 180 -14.22 -2.36 -19.85
N ILE A 181 -15.23 -1.72 -19.22
CA ILE A 181 -16.37 -1.11 -19.92
C ILE A 181 -15.90 0.04 -20.81
N ILE A 182 -15.04 0.92 -20.33
CA ILE A 182 -14.49 2.04 -21.13
C ILE A 182 -13.77 1.53 -22.37
N LEU A 183 -12.91 0.52 -22.21
CA LEU A 183 -12.19 -0.10 -23.34
C LEU A 183 -13.13 -0.80 -24.32
N LEU A 184 -14.21 -1.42 -23.85
CA LEU A 184 -15.21 -2.05 -24.69
C LEU A 184 -15.98 -1.01 -25.52
N VAL A 185 -16.37 0.10 -24.90
CA VAL A 185 -17.06 1.22 -25.58
C VAL A 185 -16.12 1.86 -26.63
N LEU A 186 -14.86 2.11 -26.28
CA LEU A 186 -13.85 2.60 -27.22
C LEU A 186 -13.63 1.62 -28.38
N GLY A 187 -13.54 0.32 -28.07
CA GLY A 187 -13.42 -0.73 -29.08
C GLY A 187 -14.59 -0.74 -30.06
N LEU A 188 -15.82 -0.65 -29.56
CA LEU A 188 -17.03 -0.55 -30.40
C LEU A 188 -17.03 0.74 -31.24
N ALA A 189 -16.67 1.88 -30.65
CA ALA A 189 -16.62 3.15 -31.35
C ALA A 189 -15.59 3.15 -32.49
N LEU A 190 -14.45 2.50 -32.30
CA LEU A 190 -13.41 2.33 -33.32
C LEU A 190 -13.75 1.27 -34.37
N LEU A 191 -14.62 0.31 -34.04
CA LEU A 191 -15.06 -0.74 -34.95
C LEU A 191 -16.00 -0.20 -36.04
N VAL A 192 -16.81 0.83 -35.73
CA VAL A 192 -17.71 1.50 -36.69
C VAL A 192 -16.97 2.07 -37.92
N PRO A 193 -15.94 2.95 -37.78
CA PRO A 193 -15.19 3.43 -38.93
C PRO A 193 -14.39 2.31 -39.63
N GLY A 194 -13.91 1.32 -38.88
CA GLY A 194 -13.25 0.14 -39.46
C GLY A 194 -14.14 -0.65 -40.41
N LEU A 195 -15.40 -0.89 -40.02
CA LEU A 195 -16.40 -1.54 -40.88
C LEU A 195 -16.82 -0.68 -42.07
N LEU A 196 -16.97 0.63 -41.90
CA LEU A 196 -17.33 1.54 -42.98
C LEU A 196 -16.20 1.64 -44.04
N LEU A 197 -14.95 1.67 -43.59
CA LEU A 197 -13.78 1.70 -44.47
C LEU A 197 -13.53 0.33 -45.15
N SER A 198 -13.85 -0.79 -44.49
CA SER A 198 -13.70 -2.13 -45.08
C SER A 198 -14.87 -2.52 -46.00
N ALA A 199 -16.07 -1.94 -45.81
CA ALA A 199 -17.26 -2.23 -46.60
C ALA A 199 -17.05 -2.18 -48.14
N PRO A 200 -16.40 -1.17 -48.73
CA PRO A 200 -16.15 -1.16 -50.18
C PRO A 200 -15.18 -2.26 -50.63
N TYR A 201 -14.17 -2.60 -49.82
CA TYR A 201 -13.20 -3.65 -50.13
C TYR A 201 -13.84 -5.04 -50.06
N VAL A 202 -14.64 -5.30 -49.02
CA VAL A 202 -15.39 -6.56 -48.87
C VAL A 202 -16.42 -6.70 -49.98
N ARG A 203 -17.17 -5.63 -50.33
CA ARG A 203 -18.11 -5.65 -51.45
C ARG A 203 -17.44 -5.92 -52.79
N ARG A 204 -16.22 -5.41 -53.02
CA ARG A 204 -15.44 -5.71 -54.23
C ARG A 204 -14.96 -7.17 -54.25
N LEU A 205 -14.51 -7.70 -53.12
CA LEU A 205 -14.12 -9.11 -52.99
C LEU A 205 -15.29 -10.05 -53.25
N VAL A 206 -16.44 -9.82 -52.61
CA VAL A 206 -17.66 -10.63 -52.79
C VAL A 206 -18.20 -10.54 -54.21
N ARG A 207 -18.20 -9.35 -54.83
CA ARG A 207 -18.57 -9.20 -56.26
C ARG A 207 -17.56 -9.89 -57.17
N GLY A 208 -16.26 -9.80 -56.88
CA GLY A 208 -15.21 -10.49 -57.64
C GLY A 208 -15.37 -12.01 -57.61
N THR A 209 -15.64 -12.58 -56.43
CA THR A 209 -15.91 -14.02 -56.29
C THR A 209 -17.22 -14.45 -56.95
N ALA A 210 -18.27 -13.63 -56.88
CA ALA A 210 -19.54 -13.90 -57.56
C ALA A 210 -19.40 -13.83 -59.09
N VAL A 211 -18.61 -12.89 -59.61
CA VAL A 211 -18.31 -12.77 -61.05
C VAL A 211 -17.44 -13.92 -61.52
N LEU A 212 -16.46 -14.37 -60.74
CA LEU A 212 -15.65 -15.56 -61.05
C LEU A 212 -16.49 -16.84 -61.05
N GLN A 213 -17.41 -17.00 -60.08
CA GLN A 213 -18.36 -18.11 -60.08
C GLN A 213 -19.32 -18.05 -61.29
N ALA A 214 -19.82 -16.87 -61.65
CA ALA A 214 -20.69 -16.69 -62.82
C ALA A 214 -19.95 -16.99 -64.14
N ARG A 215 -18.69 -16.54 -64.29
CA ARG A 215 -17.84 -16.86 -65.45
C ARG A 215 -17.51 -18.35 -65.54
N SER A 216 -17.26 -19.03 -64.42
CA SER A 216 -17.03 -20.49 -64.42
C SER A 216 -18.26 -21.28 -64.89
N LYS A 217 -19.47 -20.78 -64.59
CA LYS A 217 -20.74 -21.37 -65.07
C LYS A 217 -21.00 -21.06 -66.55
N ALA A 218 -20.64 -19.88 -67.04
CA ALA A 218 -20.78 -19.50 -68.44
C ALA A 218 -19.80 -20.27 -69.35
N LEU A 219 -18.53 -20.42 -68.95
CA LEU A 219 -17.52 -21.21 -69.68
C LEU A 219 -17.90 -22.69 -69.83
N LYS A 220 -18.63 -23.25 -68.85
CA LYS A 220 -19.19 -24.61 -68.95
C LYS A 220 -20.33 -24.74 -69.98
N LYS A 221 -20.99 -23.63 -70.33
CA LYS A 221 -22.10 -23.62 -71.28
C LYS A 221 -21.62 -23.46 -72.72
N ASP A 222 -20.53 -22.74 -72.94
CA ASP A 222 -19.95 -22.52 -74.28
C ASP A 222 -19.05 -23.67 -74.78
N THR A 223 -18.79 -24.68 -73.95
CA THR A 223 -18.08 -25.91 -74.38
C THR A 223 -19.02 -26.99 -74.95
N LEU A 224 -20.32 -26.72 -75.09
CA LEU A 224 -21.32 -27.65 -75.63
C LEU A 224 -22.06 -27.04 -76.83
N GLY A 225 -21.49 -27.28 -78.01
CA GLY A 225 -22.18 -27.29 -79.32
C GLY A 225 -21.27 -26.81 -80.47
N PRO A 226 -21.28 -27.40 -81.69
CA PRO A 226 -22.31 -28.27 -82.28
C PRO A 226 -21.79 -29.48 -83.12
N THR A 227 -22.26 -30.70 -82.84
CA THR A 227 -22.31 -31.88 -83.75
C THR A 227 -23.50 -32.71 -83.23
N ASP A 228 -24.53 -33.10 -83.97
CA ASP A 228 -24.55 -33.69 -85.30
C ASP A 228 -25.85 -33.34 -86.08
N VAL A 229 -25.65 -33.05 -87.36
CA VAL A 229 -26.63 -33.15 -88.45
C VAL A 229 -26.50 -34.57 -89.02
N PHE A 230 -27.60 -35.11 -89.55
CA PHE A 230 -27.76 -36.35 -90.34
C PHE A 230 -28.11 -37.64 -89.57
N ASP A 231 -29.42 -37.97 -89.53
CA ASP A 231 -29.96 -39.20 -90.11
C ASP A 231 -31.49 -39.18 -90.02
N ASP A 232 -32.16 -38.76 -91.10
CA ASP A 232 -33.56 -39.06 -91.38
C ASP A 232 -33.65 -39.51 -92.85
N ILE A 233 -33.52 -40.83 -93.04
CA ILE A 233 -33.99 -41.56 -94.22
C ILE A 233 -35.18 -42.38 -93.74
N LEU A 234 -36.39 -41.98 -94.17
CA LEU A 234 -37.51 -42.85 -94.51
C LEU A 234 -38.55 -42.06 -95.32
#